data_AF-A0A847NRS1-F1
#
_entry.id   AF-A0A847NRS1-F1
#
_cell.length_a   1.000
_cell.length_b   1.000
_cell.length_c   1.000
_cell.angle_alpha   90.00
_cell.angle_beta   90.00
_cell.angle_gamma   90.00
#
_symmetry.space_group_name_H-M   'P 1'
#
loop_
_entity.id
_entity.type
_entity.pdbx_description
1 polymer ?
#
loop_
_entity_poly.entity_id
_entity_poly.type
_entity_poly.pdbx_seq_one_letter_code
_entity_poly.pdbx_strand_id
1 'polypeptide(L)'
;MELSLINEPNFLKSLNQDELNIINKANELILNWQKKKEPCVYTSDEIKERLLKAIDEIDSGTAILYTKEEIEANVKNRLNL
;
A
#
# COMPACT_ATOMS: atom_id res chain seq x y z
N MET A 1 -9.45 -5.14 2.88
CA MET A 1 -9.70 -5.93 4.11
C MET A 1 -10.48 -5.04 5.05
N GLU A 2 -11.79 -5.25 5.17
CA GLU A 2 -12.63 -4.45 6.06
C GLU A 2 -12.31 -4.78 7.51
N LEU A 3 -11.82 -3.79 8.26
CA LEU A 3 -11.50 -3.88 9.69
C LEU A 3 -12.77 -3.81 10.57
N SER A 4 -13.95 -4.06 9.98
CA SER A 4 -15.24 -3.90 10.63
C SER A 4 -15.46 -4.92 11.74
N LEU A 5 -14.94 -6.14 11.58
CA LEU A 5 -15.13 -7.24 12.53
C LEU A 5 -14.32 -7.06 13.83
N ILE A 6 -13.09 -6.56 13.77
CA ILE A 6 -12.23 -6.38 14.97
C ILE A 6 -12.63 -5.17 15.83
N ASN A 7 -13.50 -4.32 15.31
CA ASN A 7 -14.03 -3.15 16.00
C ASN A 7 -15.51 -3.30 16.37
N GLU A 8 -16.08 -4.50 16.19
CA GLU A 8 -17.48 -4.77 16.53
C GLU A 8 -17.65 -4.83 18.06
N PRO A 9 -18.59 -4.07 18.64
CA PRO A 9 -18.69 -3.94 20.11
C PRO A 9 -18.97 -5.24 20.86
N ASN A 10 -19.72 -6.18 20.28
CA ASN A 10 -20.05 -7.45 20.95
C ASN A 10 -18.86 -8.42 20.89
N PHE A 11 -18.12 -8.44 19.79
CA PHE A 11 -16.86 -9.15 19.66
C PHE A 11 -15.85 -8.67 20.70
N LEU A 12 -15.62 -7.36 20.81
CA LEU A 12 -14.68 -6.80 21.79
C LEU A 12 -15.05 -7.12 23.24
N LYS A 13 -16.36 -7.13 23.56
CA LYS A 13 -16.85 -7.50 24.90
C LYS A 13 -16.70 -8.99 25.22
N SER A 14 -16.54 -9.83 24.20
CA SER A 14 -16.36 -11.27 24.38
C SER A 14 -14.91 -11.66 24.70
N LEU A 15 -13.97 -10.73 24.54
CA LEU A 15 -12.54 -10.96 24.71
C LEU A 15 -12.09 -10.84 26.17
N ASN A 16 -11.11 -11.66 26.56
CA ASN A 16 -10.37 -11.48 27.81
C ASN A 16 -9.30 -10.37 27.67
N GLN A 17 -8.63 -10.04 28.78
CA GLN A 17 -7.68 -8.93 28.80
C GLN A 17 -6.47 -9.14 27.88
N ASP A 18 -5.95 -10.36 27.76
CA ASP A 18 -4.79 -10.66 26.91
C ASP A 18 -5.17 -10.58 25.42
N GLU A 19 -6.34 -11.09 25.06
CA GLU A 19 -6.91 -10.98 23.71
C GLU A 19 -7.16 -9.52 23.32
N LEU A 20 -7.70 -8.73 24.24
CA LEU A 20 -7.93 -7.30 24.05
C LEU A 20 -6.60 -6.55 23.80
N ASN A 21 -5.54 -6.91 24.54
CA ASN A 21 -4.21 -6.33 24.36
C ASN A 21 -3.63 -6.65 22.97
N ILE A 22 -3.82 -7.88 22.46
CA ILE A 22 -3.40 -8.29 21.11
C ILE A 22 -4.15 -7.48 20.05
N ILE A 23 -5.47 -7.34 20.18
CA ILE A 23 -6.31 -6.56 19.26
C ILE A 23 -5.88 -5.08 19.25
N ASN A 24 -5.65 -4.49 20.43
CA ASN A 24 -5.16 -3.12 20.52
C ASN A 24 -3.79 -2.93 19.85
N LYS A 25 -2.88 -3.90 20.02
CA LYS A 25 -1.57 -3.85 19.36
C LYS A 25 -1.67 -3.98 17.83
N ALA A 26 -2.54 -4.85 17.35
CA ALA A 26 -2.82 -4.99 15.92
C ALA A 26 -3.40 -3.70 15.34
N ASN A 27 -4.35 -3.06 16.03
CA ASN A 27 -4.92 -1.77 15.63
C ASN A 27 -3.85 -0.66 15.57
N GLU A 28 -2.95 -0.60 16.56
CA GLU A 28 -1.83 0.34 16.55
C GLU A 28 -0.92 0.15 15.34
N LEU A 29 -0.56 -1.10 15.01
CA LEU A 29 0.28 -1.43 13.85
C LEU A 29 -0.41 -1.04 12.53
N ILE A 30 -1.70 -1.33 12.39
CA ILE A 30 -2.48 -0.99 11.20
C ILE A 30 -2.59 0.53 11.05
N LEU A 31 -2.88 1.26 12.12
CA LEU A 31 -2.92 2.72 12.11
C LEU A 31 -1.56 3.30 11.74
N ASN A 32 -0.47 2.75 12.28
CA ASN A 32 0.88 3.17 11.93
C ASN A 32 1.20 2.89 10.46
N TRP A 33 0.76 1.75 9.89
CA TRP A 33 0.88 1.46 8.46
C TRP A 33 0.04 2.40 7.60
N GLN A 34 -1.19 2.72 8.01
CA GLN A 34 -2.05 3.69 7.31
C GLN A 34 -1.45 5.10 7.35
N LYS A 35 -0.86 5.51 8.48
CA LYS A 35 -0.13 6.78 8.63
C LYS A 35 1.17 6.80 7.83
N LYS A 36 1.85 5.65 7.72
CA LYS A 36 3.03 5.44 6.87
C LYS A 36 2.69 5.22 5.39
N LYS A 37 1.45 5.44 4.96
CA LYS A 37 1.18 5.58 3.52
C LYS A 37 2.03 6.75 3.03
N GLU A 38 3.22 6.44 2.52
CA GLU A 38 3.86 7.29 1.56
C GLU A 38 2.79 7.60 0.51
N PRO A 39 2.51 8.88 0.24
CA PRO A 39 1.49 9.23 -0.72
C PRO A 39 1.87 8.53 -2.02
N CYS A 40 1.00 7.62 -2.49
CA CYS A 40 1.17 7.09 -3.82
C CYS A 40 1.04 8.30 -4.75
N VAL A 41 2.12 8.59 -5.49
CA VAL A 41 2.18 9.76 -6.38
C VAL A 41 1.15 9.66 -7.51
N TYR A 42 0.62 8.46 -7.74
CA TYR A 42 -0.35 8.16 -8.78
C TYR A 42 -1.68 7.75 -8.18
N THR A 43 -2.75 8.21 -8.81
CA THR A 43 -4.09 7.66 -8.65
C THR A 43 -4.15 6.23 -9.19
N SER A 44 -5.17 5.47 -8.78
CA SER A 44 -5.38 4.11 -9.29
C SER A 44 -5.56 4.06 -10.81
N ASP A 45 -6.19 5.09 -11.40
CA ASP A 45 -6.40 5.18 -12.85
C ASP A 45 -5.07 5.45 -13.59
N GLU A 46 -4.24 6.35 -13.07
CA GLU A 46 -2.91 6.61 -13.65
C GLU A 46 -2.00 5.37 -13.58
N ILE A 47 -2.08 4.58 -12.51
CA ILE A 47 -1.35 3.31 -12.41
C ILE A 47 -1.85 2.35 -13.50
N LYS A 48 -3.17 2.25 -13.68
CA LYS A 48 -3.78 1.35 -14.67
C LYS A 48 -3.39 1.73 -16.09
N GLU A 49 -3.46 3.02 -16.45
CA GLU A 49 -3.02 3.51 -17.76
C GLU A 49 -1.53 3.23 -18.01
N ARG A 50 -0.68 3.46 -17.01
CA ARG A 50 0.76 3.19 -17.12
C ARG A 50 1.07 1.71 -17.32
N LEU A 51 0.34 0.83 -16.63
CA LEU A 51 0.50 -0.61 -16.79
C LEU A 51 0.06 -1.07 -18.18
N LEU A 52 -1.09 -0.59 -18.67
CA LEU A 52 -1.57 -0.91 -20.02
C LEU A 52 -0.57 -0.44 -21.08
N LYS A 53 -0.07 0.79 -20.97
CA LYS A 53 0.95 1.31 -21.87
C LYS A 53 2.24 0.48 -21.83
N ALA A 54 2.69 0.06 -20.64
CA ALA A 54 3.88 -0.77 -20.52
C ALA A 54 3.68 -2.16 -21.15
N ILE A 55 2.50 -2.75 -21.03
CA ILE A 55 2.15 -4.01 -21.71
C ILE A 55 2.22 -3.81 -23.23
N ASP A 56 1.57 -2.77 -23.75
CA ASP A 56 1.58 -2.46 -25.19
C ASP A 56 3.01 -2.27 -25.72
N GLU A 57 3.85 -1.55 -24.97
CA GLU A 57 5.25 -1.33 -25.33
C GLU A 57 6.10 -2.61 -25.30
N ILE A 58 5.82 -3.54 -24.38
CA ILE A 58 6.48 -4.85 -24.34
C ILE A 58 6.07 -5.66 -25.56
N ASP A 59 4.77 -5.70 -25.88
CA ASP A 59 4.22 -6.41 -27.02
C ASP A 59 4.75 -5.85 -28.35
N SER A 60 4.94 -4.53 -28.46
CA SER A 60 5.52 -3.87 -29.62
C SER A 60 7.05 -3.88 -29.65
N GLY A 61 7.72 -4.43 -28.63
CA GLY A 61 9.18 -4.46 -28.53
C GLY A 61 9.84 -3.08 -28.35
N THR A 62 9.08 -2.08 -27.93
CA THR A 62 9.54 -0.70 -27.69
C THR A 62 9.70 -0.38 -26.21
N ALA A 63 9.45 -1.33 -25.32
CA ALA A 63 9.57 -1.16 -23.89
C ALA A 63 10.99 -0.74 -23.48
N ILE A 64 11.07 0.32 -22.68
CA ILE A 64 12.31 0.73 -22.03
C ILE A 64 12.43 -0.07 -20.74
N LEU A 65 13.47 -0.89 -20.66
CA LEU A 65 13.82 -1.62 -19.44
C LEU A 65 14.67 -0.72 -18.56
N TYR A 66 14.33 -0.66 -17.28
CA TYR A 66 15.10 0.06 -16.27
C TYR A 66 15.71 -0.92 -15.29
N THR A 67 16.94 -0.65 -14.83
CA THR A 67 17.50 -1.34 -13.68
C THR A 67 16.81 -0.89 -12.39
N LYS A 68 16.99 -1.65 -11.32
CA LYS A 68 16.45 -1.30 -10.00
C LYS A 68 16.96 0.07 -9.54
N GLU A 69 18.23 0.36 -9.75
CA GLU A 69 18.88 1.61 -9.37
C GLU A 69 18.27 2.82 -10.12
N GLU A 70 17.96 2.66 -11.41
CA GLU A 70 17.33 3.70 -12.23
C GLU A 70 15.89 4.01 -11.78
N ILE A 71 15.15 2.98 -11.36
CA ILE A 71 13.81 3.15 -10.79
C ILE A 71 13.89 3.88 -9.45
N GLU A 72 14.80 3.48 -8.56
CA GLU A 72 14.99 4.12 -7.25
C GLU A 72 15.38 5.60 -7.39
N ALA A 73 16.27 5.94 -8.32
CA ALA A 73 16.64 7.32 -8.60
C ALA A 73 15.46 8.16 -9.14
N ASN A 74 14.65 7.59 -10.05
CA ASN A 74 13.45 8.26 -10.57
C ASN A 74 12.40 8.50 -9.48
N VAL A 75 12.21 7.53 -8.58
CA VAL A 75 11.27 7.64 -7.46
C VAL A 75 11.72 8.74 -6.49
N LYS A 76 13.00 8.77 -6.11
CA LYS A 76 13.56 9.80 -5.22
C LYS A 76 13.41 11.21 -5.80
N ASN A 77 13.80 11.40 -7.06
CA ASN A 77 13.66 12.69 -7.75
C ASN A 77 12.20 13.18 -7.81
N ARG A 78 11.24 12.28 -8.01
CA ARG A 78 9.81 12.64 -8.05
C ARG A 78 9.23 12.96 -6.68
N LEU A 79 9.77 12.33 -5.62
CA LEU A 79 9.34 12.52 -4.24
C LEU A 79 10.07 13.67 -3.52
N ASN A 80 11.04 14.33 -4.16
CA ASN A 80 11.95 15.31 -3.55
C ASN A 80 12.68 14.73 -2.31
N LEU A 81 13.07 13.45 -2.37
CA LEU A 81 13.84 12.72 -1.34
C LEU A 81 15.30 12.60 -1.74
#